data_AF-A0A1Y0IRJ1-F1
#
_entry.id   AF-A0A1Y0IRJ1-F1
#
_cell.length_a   1.000
_cell.length_b   1.000
_cell.length_c   1.000
_cell.angle_alpha   90.00
_cell.angle_beta   90.00
_cell.angle_gamma   90.00
#
_symmetry.space_group_name_H-M   'P 1'
#
loop_
_entity.id
_entity.type
_entity.pdbx_description
1 polymer ?
#
loop_
_entity_poly.entity_id
_entity_poly.type
_entity_poly.pdbx_seq_one_letter_code
_entity_poly.pdbx_strand_id
1 'polypeptide(L)' 'MAARIGISRETLRVMVNGEREIYWFELEKNALDLKVPVKRLLMEDLEERESRDLIVRHVAYSLPTQHSKPNQQKSKGRLP' A
#
# COMPACT_ATOMS: atom_id res chain seq x y z
N MET A 1 -15.03 21.31 -7.89
CA MET A 1 -13.90 21.35 -6.93
C MET A 1 -13.93 22.63 -6.09
N ALA A 2 -13.64 23.82 -6.64
CA ALA A 2 -13.53 25.08 -5.88
C ALA A 2 -14.73 25.35 -4.93
N ALA A 3 -15.96 25.24 -5.45
CA ALA A 3 -17.17 25.41 -4.67
C ALA A 3 -17.35 24.35 -3.56
N ARG A 4 -16.85 23.12 -3.76
CA ARG A 4 -16.95 22.02 -2.78
C ARG A 4 -16.06 22.25 -1.56
N ILE A 5 -14.91 22.89 -1.77
CA ILE A 5 -13.94 23.21 -0.70
C ILE A 5 -14.08 24.65 -0.17
N GLY A 6 -15.05 25.41 -0.69
CA GLY A 6 -15.38 26.76 -0.21
C GLY A 6 -14.38 27.84 -0.61
N ILE A 7 -13.70 27.69 -1.76
CA ILE A 7 -12.72 28.67 -2.26
C ILE A 7 -13.12 29.22 -3.63
N SER A 8 -12.54 30.36 -3.99
CA SER A 8 -12.73 30.95 -5.32
C SER A 8 -12.06 30.12 -6.41
N ARG A 9 -12.53 30.25 -7.66
CA ARG A 9 -11.88 29.62 -8.83
C ARG A 9 -10.43 30.09 -9.01
N GLU A 10 -10.16 31.36 -8.70
CA GLU A 10 -8.81 31.93 -8.81
C GLU A 10 -7.88 31.32 -7.75
N THR A 11 -8.36 31.20 -6.51
CA THR A 11 -7.64 30.51 -5.42
C THR A 11 -7.32 29.07 -5.79
N LEU A 12 -8.29 28.33 -6.35
CA LEU A 12 -8.04 26.97 -6.82
C LEU A 12 -6.97 26.94 -7.92
N ARG A 13 -6.97 27.92 -8.83
CA ARG A 13 -6.00 28.00 -9.93
C ARG A 13 -4.58 28.16 -9.40
N VAL A 14 -4.37 29.12 -8.49
CA VAL A 14 -3.03 29.36 -7.92
C VAL A 14 -2.55 28.19 -7.04
N MET A 15 -3.45 27.48 -6.36
CA MET A 15 -3.09 26.25 -5.62
C MET A 15 -2.65 25.13 -6.56
N VAL A 16 -3.38 24.89 -7.65
CA VAL A 16 -3.05 23.84 -8.63
C VAL A 16 -1.76 24.15 -9.39
N ASN A 17 -1.49 25.43 -9.64
CA ASN A 17 -0.25 25.89 -10.27
C ASN A 17 0.97 25.83 -9.31
N GLY A 18 0.76 25.56 -8.03
CA GLY A 18 1.84 25.59 -7.02
C GLY A 18 2.30 27.00 -6.64
N GLU A 19 1.56 28.04 -7.05
CA GLU A 19 1.82 29.44 -6.69
C GLU A 19 1.42 29.75 -5.24
N ARG A 20 0.66 28.84 -4.61
CA ARG A 20 0.21 28.94 -3.21
C ARG A 20 0.32 27.56 -2.54
N GLU A 21 0.83 27.55 -1.31
CA GLU A 21 0.83 26.37 -0.46
C GLU A 21 -0.59 25.91 -0.09
N ILE A 22 -0.74 24.61 0.15
CA ILE A 22 -1.99 24.01 0.61
C ILE A 22 -1.93 23.90 2.12
N TYR A 23 -2.80 24.61 2.83
CA TYR A 23 -2.85 24.51 4.29
C TYR A 23 -3.50 23.19 4.74
N TRP A 24 -3.16 22.75 5.95
CA TRP A 24 -3.65 21.49 6.52
C TRP A 24 -5.19 21.35 6.49
N PHE A 25 -5.91 22.39 6.91
CA PHE A 25 -7.38 22.36 6.92
C PHE A 25 -8.00 22.25 5.51
N GLU A 26 -7.31 22.75 4.47
CA GLU A 26 -7.74 22.60 3.07
C GLU A 26 -7.49 21.17 2.60
N LEU A 27 -6.35 20.59 2.97
CA LEU A 27 -6.03 19.20 2.71
C LEU A 27 -7.05 18.26 3.35
N GLU A 28 -7.44 18.50 4.61
CA GLU A 28 -8.46 17.72 5.32
C GLU A 28 -9.82 17.79 4.63
N LYS A 29 -10.24 18.98 4.18
CA LYS A 29 -11.47 19.14 3.40
C LYS A 29 -11.42 18.37 2.09
N ASN A 30 -10.30 18.44 1.36
CA ASN A 30 -10.12 17.68 0.12
C ASN A 30 -10.16 16.17 0.36
N ALA A 31 -9.53 15.69 1.43
CA ALA A 31 -9.54 14.28 1.83
C ALA A 31 -10.96 13.77 2.10
N LEU A 32 -11.73 14.53 2.88
CA LEU A 32 -13.13 14.23 3.18
C LEU A 32 -14.00 14.24 1.91
N ASP A 33 -13.81 15.23 1.04
CA ASP A 33 -14.54 15.40 -0.21
C ASP A 33 -14.30 14.28 -1.23
N LEU A 34 -13.06 13.78 -1.27
CA LEU A 34 -12.62 12.68 -2.12
C LEU A 34 -12.86 11.30 -1.49
N LYS A 35 -13.27 11.25 -0.22
CA LYS A 35 -13.44 10.02 0.57
C LYS A 35 -12.15 9.19 0.62
N VAL A 36 -11.00 9.85 0.69
CA VAL A 36 -9.69 9.22 0.83
C VAL A 36 -8.98 9.74 2.09
N PRO A 37 -8.17 8.91 2.77
CA PRO A 37 -7.38 9.38 3.90
C PRO A 37 -6.36 10.45 3.49
N VAL A 38 -6.06 11.41 4.38
CA VAL A 38 -5.01 12.42 4.15
C VAL A 38 -3.67 11.78 3.81
N LYS A 39 -3.31 10.69 4.51
CA LYS A 39 -2.10 9.91 4.24
C LYS A 39 -1.97 9.47 2.77
N ARG A 40 -3.11 9.15 2.13
CA ARG A 40 -3.19 8.73 0.72
C ARG A 40 -2.96 9.89 -0.24
N LEU A 41 -3.34 11.11 0.13
CA LEU A 41 -3.04 12.32 -0.62
C LEU A 41 -1.56 12.70 -0.50
N LEU A 42 -0.96 12.44 0.66
CA LEU A 42 0.46 12.68 0.94
C LEU A 42 1.37 11.55 0.46
N MET A 43 0.81 10.47 -0.11
CA MET A 43 1.54 9.28 -0.56
C MET A 43 2.32 8.55 0.56
N GLU A 44 2.04 8.83 1.83
CA GLU A 44 2.71 8.20 2.97
C GLU A 44 2.48 6.68 3.02
N ASP A 45 1.38 6.20 2.43
CA ASP A 45 1.06 4.76 2.37
C ASP A 45 1.81 4.02 1.25
N LEU A 46 2.43 4.73 0.30
CA LEU A 46 3.27 4.11 -0.73
C LEU A 46 4.63 3.70 -0.16
N GLU A 47 5.24 4.52 0.69
CA GLU A 47 6.50 4.18 1.37
C GLU A 47 6.35 2.92 2.26
N GLU A 48 5.19 2.78 2.89
CA GLU A 48 4.86 1.62 3.73
C GLU A 48 4.69 0.33 2.89
N ARG A 49 4.18 0.45 1.65
CA ARG A 49 4.04 -0.67 0.71
C ARG A 49 5.38 -1.17 0.20
N GLU A 50 6.27 -0.27 -0.24
CA GLU A 50 7.61 -0.67 -0.70
C GLU A 50 8.39 -1.39 0.40
N SER A 51 8.29 -0.89 1.64
CA SER A 51 8.89 -1.52 2.82
C SER A 51 8.35 -2.92 3.07
N ARG A 52 7.03 -3.12 2.93
CA ARG A 52 6.40 -4.43 3.11
C ARG A 52 6.76 -5.42 2.00
N ASP A 53 6.83 -4.97 0.75
CA ASP A 53 7.26 -5.80 -0.37
C ASP A 53 8.70 -6.31 -0.19
N LEU A 54 9.60 -5.47 0.35
CA LEU A 54 10.97 -5.88 0.68
C LEU A 54 11.00 -6.96 1.76
N ILE A 55 10.18 -6.82 2.81
CA ILE A 55 10.06 -7.84 3.88
C ILE A 55 9.51 -9.15 3.30
N VAL A 56 8.45 -9.10 2.48
CA VAL A 56 7.84 -10.29 1.89
C VAL A 56 8.82 -11.02 0.98
N ARG A 57 9.58 -10.30 0.14
CA ARG A 57 10.65 -10.91 -0.67
C ARG A 57 11.69 -11.56 0.22
N HIS A 58 12.19 -10.83 1.23
CA HIS A 58 13.19 -11.38 2.13
C HIS A 58 12.69 -12.66 2.80
N VAL A 59 11.48 -12.69 3.34
CA VAL A 59 10.89 -13.88 3.98
C VAL A 59 10.70 -15.02 2.97
N ALA A 60 10.18 -14.74 1.77
CA ALA A 60 9.96 -15.75 0.74
C ALA A 60 11.25 -16.42 0.25
N TYR A 61 12.36 -15.66 0.17
CA TYR A 61 13.66 -16.18 -0.24
C TYR A 61 14.50 -16.76 0.91
N SER A 62 14.12 -16.54 2.17
CA SER A 62 14.88 -17.01 3.34
C SER A 62 14.37 -18.31 3.97
N LEU A 63 13.26 -18.87 3.47
CA LEU A 63 12.73 -20.14 3.99
C LEU A 63 13.44 -21.33 3.29
N PRO A 64 14.20 -22.16 4.02
CA PRO A 64 14.67 -23.43 3.45
C PRO A 64 13.46 -24.33 3.20
N THR A 65 13.24 -24.70 1.94
CA THR A 65 12.25 -25.70 1.54
C THR A 65 12.57 -27.00 2.26
N GLN A 66 11.82 -27.32 3.32
CA GLN A 66 11.88 -28.62 3.99
C GLN A 66 11.34 -29.66 3.01
N HIS A 67 12.25 -30.24 2.22
CA HIS A 67 11.98 -31.34 1.31
C HIS A 67 11.53 -32.55 2.15
N SER A 68 10.21 -32.71 2.27
CA SER A 68 9.62 -33.90 2.89
C SER A 68 9.92 -35.10 1.99
N LYS A 69 10.81 -35.99 2.42
CA LYS A 69 11.11 -37.24 1.71
C LYS A 69 9.88 -38.16 1.78
N PRO A 70 9.41 -38.76 0.67
CA PRO A 70 8.32 -39.72 0.73
C PRO A 70 8.79 -41.02 1.40
N ASN A 71 8.10 -41.38 2.49
CA ASN A 71 8.26 -42.62 3.24
C ASN A 71 7.61 -43.77 2.45
N GLN A 72 8.39 -44.66 1.82
CA GLN A 72 7.90 -45.96 1.35
C GLN A 72 8.37 -47.06 2.27
N GLN A 73 7.47 -47.49 3.16
CA GLN A 73 7.67 -48.63 4.05
C GLN A 73 6.68 -49.75 3.67
N LYS A 74 7.25 -50.96 3.56
CA LYS A 74 6.63 -52.29 3.65
C LYS A 74 5.77 -52.81 2.48
N SER A 75 6.36 -53.75 1.74
CA SER A 75 5.71 -55.01 1.40
C SER A 75 6.69 -56.17 1.63
N LYS A 76 6.66 -56.74 2.84
CA LYS A 76 7.20 -58.08 3.11
C LYS A 76 6.04 -59.07 3.02
N GLY A 77 6.18 -60.11 2.20
CA GLY A 77 5.49 -61.39 2.39
C GLY A 77 4.84 -61.98 1.14
N ARG A 78 5.52 -62.94 0.50
CA ARG A 78 5.16 -64.37 0.50
C ARG A 78 6.15 -65.14 -0.37
N LEU A 79 6.92 -66.02 0.26
CA LEU A 79 7.56 -67.15 -0.41
C LEU A 79 6.55 -68.32 -0.40
N PRO A 80 6.48 -69.16 -1.45
CA PRO A 80 5.97 -70.51 -1.33
C PRO A 80 6.93 -71.41 -0.52
#